data_AF-A0A1X1E880-F1
#
_entry.id   AF-A0A1X1E880-F1
#
_cell.length_a   1.000
_cell.length_b   1.000
_cell.length_c   1.000
_cell.angle_alpha   90.00
_cell.angle_beta   90.00
_cell.angle_gamma   90.00
#
_symmetry.space_group_name_H-M   'P 1'
#
loop_
_entity.id
_entity.type
_entity.pdbx_description
1 polymer ?
#
loop_
_entity_poly.entity_id
_entity_poly.type
_entity_poly.pdbx_seq_one_letter_code
_entity_poly.pdbx_strand_id
1 'polypeptide(L)' 'MTKYKIAYEYSSNGEKQTDEILMDSDHEPIREELEHAFSRDTLRFHHQGLSAWVIISVVTVK' A
#
# COMPACT_ATOMS: atom_id res chain seq x y z
N MET A 1 -15.69 -1.48 11.42
CA MET A 1 -14.32 -1.32 10.94
C MET A 1 -13.73 -2.65 10.54
N THR A 2 -13.54 -2.83 9.25
CA THR A 2 -12.92 -4.00 8.62
C THR A 2 -11.47 -3.66 8.30
N LYS A 3 -10.55 -4.59 8.53
CA LYS A 3 -9.15 -4.42 8.15
C LYS A 3 -8.95 -4.88 6.73
N TYR A 4 -8.25 -4.05 5.96
CA TYR A 4 -7.76 -4.36 4.64
C TYR A 4 -6.24 -4.36 4.65
N LYS A 5 -5.66 -5.22 3.83
CA LYS A 5 -4.23 -5.31 3.59
C LYS A 5 -3.98 -4.84 2.16
N ILE A 6 -3.21 -3.77 2.03
CA ILE A 6 -2.75 -3.24 0.76
C ILE A 6 -1.34 -3.80 0.51
N ALA A 7 -1.19 -4.58 -0.54
CA ALA A 7 0.13 -5.05 -0.97
C ALA A 7 0.71 -4.08 -2.00
N TYR A 8 1.95 -3.69 -1.78
CA TYR A 8 2.74 -2.89 -2.68
C TYR A 8 3.84 -3.73 -3.31
N GLU A 9 4.13 -3.53 -4.59
CA GLU A 9 5.38 -3.94 -5.22
C GLU A 9 6.26 -2.70 -5.41
N TYR A 10 7.54 -2.80 -5.08
CA TYR A 10 8.54 -1.76 -5.35
C TYR A 10 9.87 -2.36 -5.76
N SER A 11 10.72 -1.53 -6.37
CA SER A 11 12.09 -1.92 -6.74
C SER A 11 13.07 -1.39 -5.71
N SER A 12 13.89 -2.28 -5.16
CA SER A 12 14.98 -1.94 -4.25
C SER A 12 16.24 -2.68 -4.70
N ASN A 13 17.32 -1.93 -4.95
CA ASN A 13 18.61 -2.46 -5.43
C ASN A 13 18.52 -3.36 -6.68
N GLY A 14 17.56 -3.09 -7.57
CA GLY A 14 17.37 -3.86 -8.80
C GLY A 14 16.52 -5.13 -8.64
N GLU A 15 16.05 -5.42 -7.42
CA GLU A 15 15.15 -6.52 -7.14
C GLU A 15 13.73 -6.02 -6.84
N LYS A 16 12.73 -6.78 -7.31
CA LYS A 16 11.34 -6.55 -6.94
C LYS A 16 11.09 -7.07 -5.53
N GLN A 17 10.50 -6.22 -4.70
CA GLN A 17 10.11 -6.55 -3.35
C GLN A 17 8.64 -6.23 -3.15
N THR A 18 8.04 -6.87 -2.14
CA THR A 18 6.66 -6.64 -1.76
C THR A 18 6.56 -6.27 -0.29
N ASP A 19 5.66 -5.35 0.02
CA ASP A 19 5.36 -4.96 1.40
C ASP A 19 3.85 -4.78 1.58
N GLU A 20 3.39 -4.94 2.81
CA GLU A 20 1.98 -5.01 3.14
C GLU A 20 1.66 -3.98 4.21
N ILE A 21 0.68 -3.12 3.93
CA ILE A 21 0.24 -2.07 4.83
C ILE A 21 -1.21 -2.30 5.20
N LEU A 22 -1.52 -2.17 6.50
CA LEU A 22 -2.87 -2.29 7.00
C LEU A 22 -3.61 -0.97 6.85
N MET A 23 -4.84 -1.05 6.37
CA MET A 23 -5.78 0.05 6.30
C MET A 23 -7.09 -0.39 6.93
N ASP A 24 -7.67 0.47 7.76
CA ASP A 24 -8.99 0.24 8.31
C ASP A 24 -10.04 0.98 7.45
N SER A 25 -11.13 0.30 7.08
CA SER A 25 -12.31 0.92 6.41
C SER A 25 -13.60 0.21 6.82
N ASP A 26 -14.72 0.94 6.86
CA ASP A 26 -16.03 0.39 7.23
C ASP A 26 -16.75 -0.32 6.06
N HIS A 27 -16.26 -0.13 4.84
CA HIS A 27 -16.75 -0.77 3.62
C HIS A 27 -15.58 -1.26 2.76
N GLU A 28 -15.90 -1.85 1.61
CA GLU A 28 -14.87 -2.16 0.61
C GLU A 28 -14.19 -0.86 0.15
N PRO A 29 -12.85 -0.77 0.20
CA PRO A 29 -12.12 0.44 -0.10
C PRO A 29 -12.49 1.03 -1.45
N ILE A 30 -12.91 2.29 -1.44
CA ILE A 30 -13.11 3.03 -2.69
C ILE A 30 -11.78 3.59 -3.19
N ARG A 31 -11.78 4.01 -4.45
CA ARG A 31 -10.58 4.54 -5.10
C ARG A 31 -9.97 5.72 -4.33
N GLU A 32 -10.80 6.65 -3.85
CA GLU A 32 -10.32 7.81 -3.11
C GLU A 32 -9.59 7.41 -1.81
N GLU A 33 -10.11 6.42 -1.07
CA GLU A 33 -9.47 5.92 0.14
C GLU A 33 -8.11 5.28 -0.16
N LEU A 34 -8.01 4.54 -1.27
CA LEU A 34 -6.76 3.94 -1.73
C LEU A 34 -5.76 5.00 -2.19
N GLU A 35 -6.20 6.06 -2.88
CA GLU A 35 -5.34 7.18 -3.27
C GLU A 35 -4.82 7.94 -2.04
N HIS A 36 -5.65 8.09 -1.01
CA HIS A 36 -5.23 8.66 0.27
C HIS A 36 -4.23 7.76 1.01
N ALA A 37 -4.45 6.44 1.03
CA ALA A 37 -3.50 5.49 1.59
C ALA A 37 -2.16 5.53 0.84
N PHE A 38 -2.21 5.46 -0.49
CA PHE A 38 -1.05 5.57 -1.36
C PHE A 38 -0.26 6.86 -1.11
N SER A 39 -0.95 7.99 -0.94
CA SER A 39 -0.31 9.28 -0.67
C SER A 39 0.38 9.32 0.69
N ARG A 40 -0.21 8.69 1.72
CA ARG A 40 0.45 8.55 3.03
C ARG A 40 1.67 7.62 2.95
N ASP A 41 1.52 6.49 2.27
CA ASP A 41 2.55 5.44 2.19
C ASP A 41 3.72 5.86 1.29
N THR A 42 3.48 6.75 0.33
CA THR A 42 4.50 7.42 -0.49
C THR A 42 5.59 8.06 0.36
N LEU A 43 5.23 8.77 1.44
CA LEU A 43 6.22 9.39 2.33
C LEU A 43 7.10 8.35 3.02
N ARG A 44 6.50 7.21 3.41
CA ARG A 44 7.23 6.09 4.02
C ARG A 44 8.21 5.47 3.04
N PHE A 45 7.80 5.21 1.80
CA PHE A 45 8.67 4.63 0.78
C PHE A 45 9.79 5.59 0.36
N HIS A 46 9.53 6.89 0.29
CA HIS A 46 10.58 7.89 0.07
C HIS A 46 11.62 7.88 1.19
N HIS A 47 11.21 7.79 2.46
CA HIS A 47 12.15 7.67 3.58
C HIS A 47 12.98 6.37 3.54
N GLN A 48 12.49 5.33 2.87
CA GLN A 48 13.23 4.08 2.61
C GLN A 48 14.17 4.18 1.40
N GLY A 49 14.23 5.31 0.70
CA GLY A 49 15.06 5.50 -0.49
C GLY A 49 14.53 4.82 -1.74
N LEU A 50 13.24 4.45 -1.77
CA LEU A 50 12.61 3.81 -2.92
C LEU A 50 12.21 4.87 -3.96
N SER A 51 12.28 4.51 -5.23
CA SER A 51 12.01 5.41 -6.36
C SER A 51 10.69 5.12 -7.09
N ALA A 52 10.14 3.91 -6.94
CA ALA A 52 8.88 3.51 -7.55
C ALA A 52 8.20 2.41 -6.72
N TRP A 53 6.87 2.52 -6.56
CA TRP A 53 6.00 1.53 -5.93
C TRP A 53 4.61 1.57 -6.58
N VAL A 54 3.91 0.44 -6.56
CA VAL A 54 2.53 0.31 -7.06
C VAL A 54 1.72 -0.57 -6.13
N ILE A 55 0.42 -0.30 -5.99
CA ILE A 55 -0.49 -1.23 -5.32
C ILE A 55 -0.76 -2.40 -6.27
N ILE A 56 -0.53 -3.63 -5.79
CA ILE A 56 -0.76 -4.86 -6.56
C ILE A 56 -1.97 -5.65 -6.07
N SER A 57 -2.38 -5.47 -4.81
CA SER A 57 -3.60 -6.09 -4.30
C SER A 57 -4.15 -5.36 -3.07
N VAL A 58 -5.46 -5.49 -2.86
CA VAL A 58 -6.16 -5.04 -1.65
C VAL A 58 -7.09 -6.16 -1.23
N VAL A 59 -6.89 -6.70 -0.03
CA VAL A 59 -7.67 -7.85 0.47
C VAL A 59 -8.15 -7.62 1.89
N THR A 60 -9.33 -8.13 2.23
CA THR A 60 -9.82 -8.13 3.60
C THR A 60 -8.99 -9.05 4.48
N VAL A 61 -8.66 -8.58 5.68
CA VAL A 61 -8.05 -9.38 6.75
C VAL A 61 -9.20 -10.01 7.53
N LYS A 62 -9.25 -11.35 7.54
CA LYS A 62 -10.23 -12.13 8.29
C LYS A 62 -9.86 -12.22 9.77
#